data_AF-A0A6A5S6K1-F1
#
_entry.id   AF-A0A6A5S6K1-F1
#
_cell.length_a   1.000
_cell.length_b   1.000
_cell.length_c   1.000
_cell.angle_alpha   90.00
_cell.angle_beta   90.00
_cell.angle_gamma   90.00
#
_symmetry.space_group_name_H-M   'P 1'
#
loop_
_entity.id
_entity.type
_entity.pdbx_description
1 polymer ?
#
loop_
_entity_poly.entity_id
_entity_poly.type
_entity_poly.pdbx_seq_one_letter_code
_entity_poly.pdbx_strand_id
1 'polypeptide(L)'
;MPFLTNLPTELRQQILLLALPETNRVESAVPTQFVHLFHINQRLRHDMSAVASIWTPIHYISHPSTLTSCTPRTRDWNCSRICLDLFYSSFLGRIVNRYSNQSPASYAHPGLVLDWINAVPFLPRDVNEIWLDVTPAPAEKRVHHPRWHECGPPWFDLFVHGDHAAQRFLGGHVQDVAVLIRALEKRYGGRVSIKLSGRLSVKSVFFVQAIRKEVGREKEFVGSWVSNEDALGASVSSELCPMARETGRCGMHMLAWLVKVVWSKDTGDLYTELANECSEWMLIRDVKKIAEVHEGEVRVVLPLGDGLRRAFQCQVATDLGLKTIESGEGGDRHVIVQR
;
A
#
# COMPACT_ATOMS: atom_id res chain seq x y z
N MET A 1 26.01 16.22 -30.05
CA MET A 1 25.24 15.96 -28.81
C MET A 1 26.03 16.53 -27.64
N PRO A 2 25.54 17.55 -26.91
CA PRO A 2 26.22 18.01 -25.70
C PRO A 2 26.12 16.92 -24.61
N PHE A 3 27.25 16.57 -24.00
CA PHE A 3 27.31 15.66 -22.85
C PHE A 3 27.09 16.45 -21.55
N LEU A 4 26.49 15.81 -20.53
CA LEU A 4 26.26 16.41 -19.21
C LEU A 4 27.53 17.05 -18.63
N THR A 5 28.69 16.42 -18.85
CA THR A 5 30.01 16.87 -18.37
C THR A 5 30.52 18.16 -19.02
N ASN A 6 29.91 18.61 -20.12
CA ASN A 6 30.29 19.83 -20.84
C ASN A 6 29.48 21.04 -20.38
N LEU A 7 28.46 20.85 -19.53
CA LEU A 7 27.67 21.94 -18.97
C LEU A 7 28.41 22.63 -17.81
N PRO A 8 28.11 23.92 -17.55
CA PRO A 8 28.51 24.62 -16.33
C PRO A 8 28.12 23.84 -15.06
N THR A 9 28.93 23.97 -14.01
CA THR A 9 28.76 23.23 -12.76
C THR A 9 27.38 23.43 -12.15
N GLU A 10 26.86 24.66 -12.17
CA GLU A 10 25.56 25.02 -11.62
C GLU A 10 24.42 24.28 -12.33
N LEU A 11 24.47 24.22 -13.67
CA LEU A 11 23.48 23.48 -14.46
C LEU A 11 23.60 21.97 -14.25
N ARG A 12 24.82 21.43 -14.12
CA ARG A 12 25.02 20.00 -13.81
C ARG A 12 24.40 19.65 -12.45
N GLN A 13 24.67 20.45 -11.43
CA GLN A 13 24.15 20.25 -10.09
C GLN A 13 22.61 20.32 -10.05
N GLN A 14 22.01 21.28 -10.77
CA GLN A 14 20.55 21.35 -10.89
C GLN A 14 19.95 20.12 -11.56
N ILE A 15 20.53 19.66 -12.67
CA ILE A 15 20.07 18.45 -13.37
C ILE A 15 20.20 17.23 -12.46
N LEU A 16 21.32 17.09 -11.74
CA LEU A 16 21.53 15.99 -10.81
C LEU A 16 20.53 16.03 -9.65
N LEU A 17 20.24 17.20 -9.10
CA LEU A 17 19.24 17.37 -8.03
C LEU A 17 17.84 16.95 -8.50
N LEU A 18 17.45 17.30 -9.74
CA LEU A 18 16.18 16.87 -10.35
C LEU A 18 16.11 15.36 -10.60
N ALA A 19 17.25 14.68 -10.71
CA ALA A 19 17.31 13.23 -10.90
C ALA A 19 17.22 12.45 -9.57
N LEU A 20 17.36 13.13 -8.43
CA LEU A 20 17.27 12.51 -7.11
C LEU A 20 15.81 12.29 -6.69
N PRO A 21 15.53 11.23 -5.91
CA PRO A 21 14.19 11.03 -5.40
C PRO A 21 13.83 12.11 -4.38
N GLU A 22 12.57 12.52 -4.37
CA GLU A 22 12.02 13.46 -3.38
C GLU A 22 11.91 12.85 -1.99
N THR A 23 11.94 11.51 -1.91
CA THR A 23 11.76 10.74 -0.69
C THR A 23 12.91 9.75 -0.50
N ASN A 24 13.21 9.45 0.76
CA ASN A 24 14.29 8.54 1.12
C ASN A 24 13.92 7.76 2.38
N ARG A 25 14.13 6.44 2.41
CA ARG A 25 13.90 5.64 3.62
C ARG A 25 15.17 5.61 4.46
N VAL A 26 15.06 5.95 5.74
CA VAL A 26 16.19 5.96 6.67
C VAL A 26 16.76 4.56 6.88
N GLU A 27 15.90 3.54 6.81
CA GLU A 27 16.30 2.14 6.95
C GLU A 27 17.03 1.60 5.70
N SER A 28 16.92 2.28 4.56
CA SER A 28 17.58 1.88 3.31
C SER A 28 19.02 2.40 3.25
N ALA A 29 19.89 1.67 2.56
CA ALA A 29 21.18 2.22 2.14
C ALA A 29 20.97 3.47 1.26
N VAL A 30 22.03 4.28 1.12
CA VAL A 30 22.10 5.45 0.22
C VAL A 30 21.34 5.14 -1.09
N PRO A 31 20.43 6.01 -1.56
CA PRO A 31 19.58 5.69 -2.70
C PRO A 31 20.41 5.17 -3.88
N THR A 32 19.95 4.11 -4.55
CA THR A 32 20.71 3.48 -5.65
C THR A 32 21.07 4.48 -6.75
N GLN A 33 20.25 5.52 -6.94
CA GLN A 33 20.50 6.64 -7.84
C GLN A 33 21.80 7.38 -7.47
N PHE A 34 22.04 7.65 -6.18
CA PHE A 34 23.30 8.22 -5.71
C PHE A 34 24.48 7.32 -6.04
N VAL A 35 24.36 6.02 -5.73
CA VAL A 35 25.43 5.04 -5.98
C VAL A 35 25.79 5.00 -7.47
N HIS A 36 24.79 4.88 -8.35
CA HIS A 36 25.00 4.87 -9.79
C HIS A 36 25.68 6.16 -10.29
N LEU A 37 25.29 7.33 -9.78
CA LEU A 37 25.86 8.61 -10.19
C LEU A 37 27.31 8.81 -9.70
N PHE A 38 27.67 8.26 -8.52
CA PHE A 38 29.05 8.30 -8.03
C PHE A 38 30.03 7.47 -8.87
N HIS A 39 29.56 6.44 -9.56
CA HIS A 39 30.42 5.54 -10.34
C HIS A 39 30.74 6.03 -11.76
N ILE A 40 30.11 7.10 -12.26
CA ILE A 40 30.24 7.52 -13.67
C ILE A 40 31.56 8.27 -13.95
N ASN A 41 31.82 9.39 -13.28
CA ASN A 41 32.99 10.24 -13.54
C ASN A 41 33.36 11.09 -12.31
N GLN A 42 34.66 11.40 -12.14
CA GLN A 42 35.17 12.20 -11.02
C GLN A 42 34.53 13.59 -10.90
N ARG A 43 34.25 14.27 -12.03
CA ARG A 43 33.58 15.59 -12.00
C ARG A 43 32.18 15.50 -11.40
N LEU A 44 31.40 14.50 -11.82
CA LEU A 44 30.05 14.26 -11.29
C LEU A 44 30.10 13.87 -9.82
N ARG A 45 31.14 13.17 -9.33
CA ARG A 45 31.28 12.90 -7.90
C ARG A 45 31.43 14.17 -7.07
N HIS A 46 32.23 15.13 -7.53
CA HIS A 46 32.38 16.41 -6.85
C HIS A 46 31.07 17.21 -6.86
N ASP A 47 30.37 17.25 -8.00
CA ASP A 47 29.05 17.88 -8.09
C ASP A 47 28.05 17.21 -7.15
N MET A 48 28.05 15.88 -7.07
CA MET A 48 27.17 15.11 -6.18
C MET A 48 27.46 15.37 -4.70
N SER A 49 28.70 15.66 -4.31
CA SER A 49 29.01 16.07 -2.94
C SER A 49 28.33 17.40 -2.59
N ALA A 50 28.31 18.35 -3.52
CA ALA A 50 27.59 19.62 -3.33
C ALA A 50 26.07 19.41 -3.34
N VAL A 51 25.55 18.62 -4.29
CA VAL A 51 24.12 18.25 -4.37
C VAL A 51 23.66 17.58 -3.08
N ALA A 52 24.44 16.65 -2.52
CA ALA A 52 24.11 15.96 -1.26
C ALA A 52 23.93 16.95 -0.09
N SER A 53 24.68 18.06 -0.08
CA SER A 53 24.58 19.06 0.99
C SER A 53 23.32 19.92 0.92
N ILE A 54 22.73 20.07 -0.28
CA ILE A 54 21.53 20.87 -0.53
C ILE A 54 20.27 20.02 -0.76
N TRP A 55 20.42 18.71 -0.94
CA TRP A 55 19.31 17.78 -1.12
C TRP A 55 18.55 17.60 0.20
N THR A 56 17.27 17.95 0.19
CA THR A 56 16.38 17.94 1.36
C THR A 56 15.17 17.02 1.11
N PRO A 57 15.40 15.70 0.96
CA PRO A 57 14.32 14.76 0.72
C PRO A 57 13.47 14.63 1.99
N ILE A 58 12.31 14.01 1.81
CA ILE A 58 11.48 13.58 2.92
C ILE A 58 12.02 12.24 3.41
N HIS A 59 12.57 12.24 4.61
CA HIS A 59 13.12 11.04 5.24
C HIS A 59 12.00 10.24 5.91
N TYR A 60 11.63 9.12 5.30
CA TYR A 60 10.68 8.16 5.87
C TYR A 60 11.35 7.35 6.97
N ILE A 61 10.70 7.33 8.13
CA ILE A 61 11.06 6.51 9.28
C ILE A 61 9.89 5.56 9.48
N SER A 62 10.15 4.27 9.25
CA SER A 62 9.12 3.23 9.27
C SER A 62 8.92 2.62 10.66
N HIS A 63 9.94 2.72 11.53
CA HIS A 63 9.86 2.17 12.88
C HIS A 63 10.30 3.18 13.95
N PRO A 64 9.59 3.26 15.09
CA PRO A 64 10.03 4.02 16.25
C PRO A 64 11.42 3.59 16.76
N SER A 65 11.72 2.29 16.65
CA SER A 65 13.01 1.72 17.05
C SER A 65 14.19 2.25 16.23
N THR A 66 13.97 2.71 15.00
CA THR A 66 15.00 3.37 14.18
C THR A 66 15.53 4.63 14.89
N LEU A 67 14.68 5.34 15.63
CA LEU A 67 15.07 6.54 16.38
C LEU A 67 15.77 6.22 17.71
N THR A 68 15.34 5.15 18.39
CA THR A 68 15.89 4.79 19.70
C THR A 68 17.22 4.02 19.61
N SER A 69 17.44 3.30 18.51
CA SER A 69 18.59 2.42 18.31
C SER A 69 19.94 3.12 18.03
N CYS A 70 20.00 4.46 17.99
CA CYS A 70 21.24 5.24 17.85
C CYS A 70 22.20 4.74 16.74
N THR A 71 21.67 4.28 15.60
CA THR A 71 22.55 3.84 14.51
C THR A 71 23.26 5.04 13.87
N PRO A 72 24.59 4.99 13.66
CA PRO A 72 25.38 6.12 13.15
C PRO A 72 24.98 6.59 11.73
N ARG A 73 24.15 5.83 11.01
CA ARG A 73 23.75 6.13 9.62
C ARG A 73 22.88 7.40 9.47
N THR A 74 22.24 7.87 10.53
CA THR A 74 21.36 9.05 10.49
C THR A 74 22.03 10.38 10.82
N ARG A 75 23.28 10.37 11.32
CA ARG A 75 23.91 11.57 11.90
C ARG A 75 24.34 12.62 10.88
N ASP A 76 24.57 12.23 9.62
CA ASP A 76 25.12 13.12 8.60
C ASP A 76 24.09 13.55 7.55
N TRP A 77 22.83 13.12 7.67
CA TRP A 77 21.79 13.47 6.71
C TRP A 77 21.06 14.74 7.13
N ASN A 78 20.76 15.60 6.15
CA ASN A 78 19.94 16.79 6.34
C ASN A 78 18.47 16.39 6.56
N CYS A 79 18.15 15.95 7.77
CA CYS A 79 16.82 15.52 8.21
C CYS A 79 15.85 16.69 8.46
N SER A 80 15.92 17.74 7.64
CA SER A 80 15.04 18.91 7.74
C SER A 80 13.56 18.56 7.50
N ARG A 81 13.28 17.48 6.76
CA ARG A 81 11.94 16.99 6.46
C ARG A 81 11.87 15.50 6.76
N ILE A 82 10.97 15.10 7.64
CA ILE A 82 10.79 13.69 8.02
C ILE A 82 9.34 13.26 7.85
N CYS A 83 9.13 11.98 7.57
CA CYS A 83 7.82 11.35 7.53
C CYS A 83 7.80 10.14 8.47
N LEU A 84 6.87 10.15 9.44
CA LEU A 84 6.68 9.06 10.39
C LEU A 84 5.57 8.15 9.87
N ASP A 85 5.91 6.89 9.59
CA ASP A 85 4.94 5.91 9.10
C ASP A 85 4.20 5.24 10.27
N LEU A 86 3.03 5.79 10.61
CA LEU A 86 2.36 5.45 11.86
C LEU A 86 1.86 4.01 11.90
N PHE A 87 1.44 3.48 10.76
CA PHE A 87 0.81 2.16 10.66
C PHE A 87 1.67 1.14 9.92
N TYR A 88 2.97 1.42 9.74
CA TYR A 88 3.88 0.48 9.09
C TYR A 88 3.83 -0.91 9.74
N SER A 89 3.98 -0.99 11.07
CA SER A 89 3.95 -2.25 11.82
C SER A 89 2.55 -2.83 12.02
N SER A 90 1.50 -2.26 11.41
CA SER A 90 0.15 -2.82 11.50
C SER A 90 0.12 -4.21 10.84
N PHE A 91 -0.73 -5.09 11.36
CA PHE A 91 -0.94 -6.42 10.77
C PHE A 91 -2.18 -6.39 9.88
N LEU A 92 -2.13 -7.07 8.72
CA LEU A 92 -3.23 -7.09 7.74
C LEU A 92 -4.56 -7.52 8.38
N GLY A 93 -4.54 -8.59 9.18
CA GLY A 93 -5.72 -9.06 9.88
C GLY A 93 -6.26 -8.08 10.93
N ARG A 94 -5.51 -7.05 11.34
CA ARG A 94 -6.01 -5.99 12.24
C ARG A 94 -6.72 -4.86 11.50
N ILE A 95 -6.31 -4.60 10.26
CA ILE A 95 -6.96 -3.61 9.38
C ILE A 95 -8.24 -4.21 8.78
N VAL A 96 -8.23 -5.50 8.44
CA VAL A 96 -9.31 -6.17 7.69
C VAL A 96 -10.29 -6.95 8.57
N ASN A 97 -9.89 -7.57 9.70
CA ASN A 97 -10.83 -8.40 10.45
C ASN A 97 -11.90 -7.59 11.20
N ARG A 98 -13.15 -7.84 10.79
CA ARG A 98 -14.39 -7.54 11.51
C ARG A 98 -14.50 -8.43 12.76
N TYR A 99 -13.79 -8.12 13.84
CA TYR A 99 -14.15 -8.76 15.11
C TYR A 99 -15.46 -8.15 15.62
N SER A 100 -16.50 -8.97 15.63
CA SER A 100 -17.77 -8.74 16.32
C SER A 100 -17.47 -8.33 17.76
N ASN A 101 -18.00 -7.18 18.20
CA ASN A 101 -18.25 -6.58 19.53
C ASN A 101 -17.94 -7.35 20.85
N GLN A 102 -17.04 -8.34 20.89
CA GLN A 102 -16.87 -9.30 22.01
C GLN A 102 -15.42 -9.72 22.24
N SER A 103 -14.42 -9.08 21.64
CA SER A 103 -13.02 -9.26 22.09
C SER A 103 -12.60 -8.17 23.08
N PRO A 104 -11.88 -8.53 24.15
CA PRO A 104 -11.60 -7.64 25.28
C PRO A 104 -10.74 -6.42 24.89
N ALA A 105 -10.75 -5.40 25.74
CA ALA A 105 -10.02 -4.13 25.57
C ALA A 105 -8.50 -4.27 25.31
N SER A 106 -7.92 -5.46 25.48
CA SER A 106 -6.54 -5.81 25.11
C SER A 106 -6.27 -5.90 23.60
N TYR A 107 -7.30 -5.78 22.75
CA TYR A 107 -7.21 -5.80 21.28
C TYR A 107 -7.22 -4.41 20.63
N ALA A 108 -7.38 -3.33 21.40
CA ALA A 108 -6.96 -1.99 20.96
C ALA A 108 -5.42 -1.96 21.09
N HIS A 109 -4.58 -1.74 20.07
CA HIS A 109 -4.32 -0.58 19.19
C HIS A 109 -3.52 0.63 19.72
N PRO A 110 -3.56 1.06 21.01
CA PRO A 110 -2.78 2.21 21.48
C PRO A 110 -1.28 2.05 21.28
N GLY A 111 -0.76 0.81 21.35
CA GLY A 111 0.67 0.53 21.22
C GLY A 111 1.32 1.06 19.93
N LEU A 112 0.61 1.02 18.79
CA LEU A 112 1.18 1.43 17.51
C LEU A 112 1.61 2.90 17.50
N VAL A 113 0.72 3.78 18.00
CA VAL A 113 1.00 5.22 18.06
C VAL A 113 1.72 5.58 19.36
N LEU A 114 1.51 4.84 20.44
CA LEU A 114 2.22 5.02 21.70
C LEU A 114 3.72 4.81 21.55
N ASP A 115 4.16 3.84 20.75
CA ASP A 115 5.59 3.64 20.46
C ASP A 115 6.18 4.87 19.75
N TRP A 116 5.42 5.49 18.84
CA TRP A 116 5.81 6.77 18.23
C TRP A 116 5.85 7.91 19.23
N ILE A 117 4.88 8.01 20.14
CA ILE A 117 4.89 9.01 21.23
C ILE A 117 6.15 8.85 22.08
N ASN A 118 6.52 7.62 22.42
CA ASN A 118 7.72 7.29 23.18
C ASN A 118 9.01 7.59 22.40
N ALA A 119 8.97 7.57 21.06
CA ALA A 119 10.10 7.90 20.20
C ALA A 119 10.29 9.40 19.95
N VAL A 120 9.29 10.25 20.23
CA VAL A 120 9.37 11.72 20.05
C VAL A 120 10.63 12.34 20.67
N PRO A 121 11.06 11.99 21.91
CA PRO A 121 12.26 12.56 22.51
C PRO A 121 13.57 12.29 21.75
N PHE A 122 13.58 11.28 20.87
CA PHE A 122 14.73 10.86 20.09
C PHE A 122 14.75 11.43 18.66
N LEU A 123 13.72 12.20 18.27
CA LEU A 123 13.71 12.86 16.98
C LEU A 123 14.82 13.93 16.86
N PRO A 124 15.36 14.16 15.65
CA PRO A 124 16.36 15.20 15.42
C PRO A 124 15.87 16.59 15.86
N ARG A 125 16.80 17.48 16.26
CA ARG A 125 16.43 18.82 16.73
C ARG A 125 16.17 19.79 15.58
N ASP A 126 16.89 19.62 14.47
CA ASP A 126 16.92 20.54 13.33
C ASP A 126 15.94 20.12 12.22
N VAL A 127 14.74 19.71 12.63
CA VAL A 127 13.64 19.37 11.73
C VAL A 127 12.83 20.65 11.48
N ASN A 128 12.44 20.90 10.23
CA ASN A 128 11.56 22.00 9.82
C ASN A 128 10.12 21.51 9.56
N GLU A 129 9.99 20.28 9.05
CA GLU A 129 8.70 19.71 8.63
C GLU A 129 8.60 18.23 9.05
N ILE A 130 7.46 17.87 9.63
CA ILE A 130 7.11 16.50 10.02
C ILE A 130 5.81 16.10 9.35
N TRP A 131 5.85 15.03 8.58
CA TRP A 131 4.67 14.40 8.01
C TRP A 131 4.31 13.17 8.84
N LEU A 132 3.03 13.00 9.11
CA LEU A 132 2.48 11.81 9.76
C LEU A 132 1.72 11.01 8.71
N ASP A 133 2.30 9.91 8.24
CA ASP A 133 1.67 9.04 7.26
C ASP A 133 0.64 8.15 7.96
N VAL A 134 -0.63 8.41 7.68
CA VAL A 134 -1.79 7.76 8.29
C VAL A 134 -2.42 6.72 7.36
N THR A 135 -1.70 6.26 6.33
CA THR A 135 -2.19 5.23 5.41
C THR A 135 -2.55 3.94 6.16
N PRO A 136 -3.80 3.45 6.12
CA PRO A 136 -4.22 2.27 6.88
C PRO A 136 -3.81 0.97 6.18
N ALA A 137 -2.50 0.72 6.03
CA ALA A 137 -1.98 -0.47 5.35
C ALA A 137 -0.73 -1.04 6.06
N PRO A 138 -0.50 -2.36 6.06
CA PRO A 138 0.67 -2.95 6.71
C PRO A 138 1.93 -2.84 5.85
N ALA A 139 3.10 -2.82 6.48
CA ALA A 139 4.44 -2.76 5.86
C ALA A 139 4.61 -3.77 4.73
N GLU A 140 4.25 -5.04 4.98
CA GLU A 140 4.39 -6.18 4.08
C GLU A 140 3.71 -5.94 2.71
N LYS A 141 2.69 -5.09 2.70
CA LYS A 141 1.95 -4.73 1.49
C LYS A 141 2.45 -3.42 0.84
N ARG A 142 3.39 -2.71 1.48
CA ARG A 142 4.06 -1.49 1.00
C ARG A 142 5.44 -1.76 0.35
N VAL A 143 5.98 -2.98 0.46
CA VAL A 143 7.44 -3.25 0.34
C VAL A 143 8.04 -3.07 -1.07
N HIS A 144 7.27 -3.04 -2.15
CA HIS A 144 7.88 -3.19 -3.50
C HIS A 144 7.89 -1.96 -4.41
N HIS A 145 7.55 -0.75 -3.93
CA HIS A 145 7.58 0.43 -4.79
C HIS A 145 8.34 1.62 -4.16
N PRO A 146 9.44 2.10 -4.75
CA PRO A 146 10.19 3.28 -4.28
C PRO A 146 9.32 4.55 -4.21
N ARG A 147 8.31 4.65 -5.08
CA ARG A 147 7.34 5.75 -5.14
C ARG A 147 5.95 5.33 -4.66
N TRP A 148 5.84 4.44 -3.67
CA TRP A 148 4.54 3.88 -3.28
C TRP A 148 3.50 4.94 -2.84
N HIS A 149 3.94 6.11 -2.39
CA HIS A 149 3.10 7.26 -2.06
C HIS A 149 2.43 7.86 -3.32
N GLU A 150 3.14 7.90 -4.45
CA GLU A 150 2.65 8.43 -5.74
C GLU A 150 2.01 7.36 -6.63
N CYS A 151 2.58 6.15 -6.64
CA CYS A 151 2.27 5.08 -7.60
C CYS A 151 2.16 3.71 -6.90
N GLY A 152 1.66 3.68 -5.67
CA GLY A 152 1.33 2.44 -4.99
C GLY A 152 0.50 1.55 -5.91
N PRO A 153 0.75 0.25 -5.98
CA PRO A 153 0.10 -0.60 -6.97
C PRO A 153 -1.42 -0.66 -6.71
N PRO A 154 -2.31 -0.72 -7.74
CA PRO A 154 -3.75 -0.43 -7.61
C PRO A 154 -4.51 -1.22 -6.54
N TRP A 155 -4.06 -2.44 -6.25
CA TRP A 155 -4.62 -3.31 -5.20
C TRP A 155 -4.40 -2.78 -3.78
N PHE A 156 -3.48 -1.85 -3.59
CA PHE A 156 -3.28 -1.16 -2.32
C PHE A 156 -4.48 -0.28 -1.97
N ASP A 157 -5.14 0.26 -3.00
CA ASP A 157 -6.33 1.07 -2.85
C ASP A 157 -7.53 0.23 -2.34
N LEU A 158 -7.47 -1.11 -2.34
CA LEU A 158 -8.44 -1.96 -1.63
C LEU A 158 -8.40 -1.79 -0.10
N PHE A 159 -7.24 -1.51 0.49
CA PHE A 159 -7.14 -1.25 1.94
C PHE A 159 -7.56 0.17 2.28
N VAL A 160 -7.43 1.06 1.30
CA VAL A 160 -7.81 2.46 1.40
C VAL A 160 -9.32 2.62 1.17
N HIS A 161 -9.91 1.88 0.23
CA HIS A 161 -11.34 1.85 -0.12
C HIS A 161 -12.15 0.79 0.61
N GLY A 162 -11.49 -0.20 1.21
CA GLY A 162 -12.09 -1.27 1.99
C GLY A 162 -13.04 -0.71 3.03
N ASP A 163 -14.32 -1.01 2.81
CA ASP A 163 -15.51 -0.64 3.56
C ASP A 163 -15.33 -0.75 5.08
N HIS A 164 -16.07 0.06 5.88
CA HIS A 164 -16.18 0.13 7.36
C HIS A 164 -14.96 -0.14 8.27
N ALA A 165 -14.15 -1.17 8.03
CA ALA A 165 -12.97 -1.59 8.76
C ALA A 165 -11.85 -0.54 8.73
N ALA A 166 -11.49 0.01 7.55
CA ALA A 166 -10.51 1.09 7.48
C ALA A 166 -10.99 2.35 8.23
N GLN A 167 -12.29 2.66 8.13
CA GLN A 167 -12.90 3.77 8.87
C GLN A 167 -12.92 3.51 10.38
N ARG A 168 -13.28 2.30 10.82
CA ARG A 168 -13.26 1.92 12.24
C ARG A 168 -11.84 1.92 12.79
N PHE A 169 -10.89 1.40 12.03
CA PHE A 169 -9.47 1.42 12.34
C PHE A 169 -8.99 2.85 12.55
N LEU A 170 -9.18 3.72 11.56
CA LEU A 170 -8.80 5.13 11.66
C LEU A 170 -9.54 5.84 12.80
N GLY A 171 -10.85 5.61 12.94
CA GLY A 171 -11.68 6.15 14.02
C GLY A 171 -11.16 5.78 15.40
N GLY A 172 -10.67 4.54 15.57
CA GLY A 172 -10.06 4.07 16.83
C GLY A 172 -8.74 4.75 17.20
N HIS A 173 -8.04 5.38 16.25
CA HIS A 173 -6.74 6.02 16.47
C HIS A 173 -6.79 7.55 16.46
N VAL A 174 -7.96 8.17 16.31
CA VAL A 174 -8.09 9.64 16.28
C VAL A 174 -7.42 10.28 17.49
N GLN A 175 -7.73 9.76 18.69
CA GLN A 175 -7.20 10.30 19.94
C GLN A 175 -5.69 10.08 20.06
N ASP A 176 -5.21 8.89 19.70
CA ASP A 176 -3.79 8.56 19.82
C ASP A 176 -2.94 9.44 18.88
N VAL A 177 -3.39 9.62 17.64
CA VAL A 177 -2.70 10.49 16.67
C VAL A 177 -2.74 11.95 17.12
N ALA A 178 -3.86 12.41 17.70
CA ALA A 178 -3.93 13.75 18.28
C ALA A 178 -2.95 13.93 19.45
N VAL A 179 -2.80 12.93 20.32
CA VAL A 179 -1.80 12.94 21.41
C VAL A 179 -0.38 12.99 20.85
N LEU A 180 -0.08 12.22 19.81
CA LEU A 180 1.22 12.27 19.13
C LEU A 180 1.52 13.66 18.57
N ILE A 181 0.55 14.30 17.90
CA ILE A 181 0.70 15.66 17.37
C ILE A 181 1.02 16.64 18.50
N ARG A 182 0.29 16.60 19.62
CA ARG A 182 0.55 17.47 20.77
C ARG A 182 1.93 17.21 21.38
N ALA A 183 2.39 15.95 21.43
CA ALA A 183 3.72 15.60 21.91
C ALA A 183 4.83 16.18 21.01
N LEU A 184 4.65 16.12 19.68
CA LEU A 184 5.54 16.75 18.70
C LEU A 184 5.55 18.27 18.85
N GLU A 185 4.38 18.91 18.93
CA GLU A 185 4.27 20.36 19.13
C GLU A 185 4.97 20.82 20.41
N LYS A 186 4.79 20.08 21.51
CA LYS A 186 5.46 20.33 22.78
C LYS A 186 6.99 20.22 22.64
N ARG A 187 7.49 19.23 21.92
CA ARG A 187 8.93 19.05 21.72
C ARG A 187 9.56 20.19 20.93
N TYR A 188 8.88 20.65 19.87
CA TYR A 188 9.45 21.66 18.96
C TYR A 188 9.04 23.10 19.30
N GLY A 189 8.16 23.30 20.28
CA GLY A 189 7.65 24.62 20.67
C GLY A 189 6.85 25.28 19.55
N GLY A 190 6.18 24.50 18.72
CA GLY A 190 5.40 24.99 17.57
C GLY A 190 6.19 25.53 16.38
N ARG A 191 7.53 25.43 16.39
CA ARG A 191 8.39 25.91 15.29
C ARG A 191 8.36 25.01 14.04
N VAL A 192 7.91 23.77 14.20
CA VAL A 192 7.92 22.75 13.16
C VAL A 192 6.53 22.62 12.56
N SER A 193 6.48 22.59 11.22
CA SER A 193 5.24 22.33 10.50
C SER A 193 4.90 20.85 10.58
N ILE A 194 3.76 20.52 11.21
CA ILE A 194 3.28 19.14 11.36
C ILE A 194 2.07 18.96 10.46
N LYS A 195 2.15 18.01 9.53
CA LYS A 195 1.13 17.73 8.52
C LYS A 195 0.71 16.27 8.56
N LEU A 196 -0.54 16.00 8.18
CA LEU A 196 -1.00 14.64 7.91
C LEU A 196 -0.69 14.31 6.45
N SER A 197 -0.29 13.07 6.17
CA SER A 197 0.05 12.59 4.83
C SER A 197 -0.39 11.13 4.64
N GLY A 198 -0.02 10.54 3.51
CA GLY A 198 -0.37 9.17 3.14
C GLY A 198 -1.49 9.09 2.10
N ARG A 199 -1.99 7.88 1.88
CA ARG A 199 -3.10 7.58 0.96
C ARG A 199 -4.36 7.28 1.78
N LEU A 200 -5.40 8.09 1.62
CA LEU A 200 -6.68 7.91 2.30
C LEU A 200 -7.83 7.89 1.30
N SER A 201 -8.88 7.12 1.57
CA SER A 201 -10.09 7.20 0.76
C SER A 201 -10.78 8.53 1.04
N VAL A 202 -11.44 9.10 0.04
CA VAL A 202 -12.36 10.24 0.20
C VAL A 202 -13.41 9.99 1.30
N LYS A 203 -13.78 8.74 1.56
CA LYS A 203 -14.71 8.38 2.64
C LYS A 203 -14.11 8.57 4.04
N SER A 204 -12.77 8.60 4.15
CA SER A 204 -12.03 8.75 5.41
C SER A 204 -11.72 10.21 5.77
N VAL A 205 -12.33 11.18 5.09
CA VAL A 205 -12.20 12.63 5.41
C VAL A 205 -12.57 12.91 6.88
N PHE A 206 -13.53 12.16 7.45
CA PHE A 206 -13.93 12.30 8.85
C PHE A 206 -12.74 12.18 9.82
N PHE A 207 -11.74 11.33 9.52
CA PHE A 207 -10.59 11.11 10.38
C PHE A 207 -9.71 12.36 10.48
N VAL A 208 -9.41 12.98 9.33
CA VAL A 208 -8.65 14.24 9.28
C VAL A 208 -9.40 15.35 10.00
N GLN A 209 -10.72 15.46 9.80
CA GLN A 209 -11.56 16.44 10.49
C GLN A 209 -11.60 16.22 12.01
N ALA A 210 -11.70 14.96 12.45
CA ALA A 210 -11.69 14.61 13.86
C ALA A 210 -10.35 14.96 14.52
N ILE A 211 -9.21 14.68 13.86
CA ILE A 211 -7.90 15.12 14.35
C ILE A 211 -7.80 16.64 14.45
N ARG A 212 -8.27 17.38 13.45
CA ARG A 212 -8.28 18.86 13.50
C ARG A 212 -9.07 19.38 14.70
N LYS A 213 -10.24 18.78 14.96
CA LYS A 213 -11.07 19.11 16.12
C LYS A 213 -10.36 18.80 17.43
N GLU A 214 -9.78 17.61 17.56
CA GLU A 214 -9.07 17.20 18.77
C GLU A 214 -7.83 18.05 19.05
N VAL A 215 -7.02 18.35 18.03
CA VAL A 215 -5.82 19.18 18.20
C VAL A 215 -6.17 20.66 18.42
N GLY A 216 -7.37 21.10 18.04
CA GLY A 216 -7.83 22.48 18.21
C GLY A 216 -7.15 23.47 17.25
N ARG A 217 -6.55 22.97 16.17
CA ARG A 217 -5.85 23.76 15.14
C ARG A 217 -6.04 23.10 13.78
N GLU A 218 -5.98 23.91 12.74
CA GLU A 218 -6.00 23.39 11.38
C GLU A 218 -4.70 22.61 11.10
N LYS A 219 -4.86 21.36 10.69
CA LYS A 219 -3.77 20.49 10.24
C LYS A 219 -3.99 20.18 8.77
N GLU A 220 -3.02 20.60 7.97
CA GLU A 220 -3.00 20.34 6.53
C GLU A 220 -2.87 18.83 6.28
N PHE A 221 -3.65 18.32 5.32
CA PHE A 221 -3.44 16.99 4.77
C PHE A 221 -2.79 17.17 3.39
N VAL A 222 -1.54 16.74 3.26
CA VAL A 222 -0.73 16.84 2.03
C VAL A 222 -0.60 15.51 1.29
N GLY A 223 -1.31 14.49 1.77
CA GLY A 223 -1.39 13.19 1.13
C GLY A 223 -2.33 13.17 -0.07
N SER A 224 -2.55 11.98 -0.63
CA SER A 224 -3.47 11.78 -1.74
C SER A 224 -4.81 11.23 -1.26
N TRP A 225 -5.89 11.82 -1.77
CA TRP A 225 -7.23 11.25 -1.66
C TRP A 225 -7.45 10.26 -2.79
N VAL A 226 -7.95 9.07 -2.45
CA VAL A 226 -8.29 8.03 -3.41
C VAL A 226 -9.82 7.99 -3.54
N SER A 227 -10.31 8.20 -4.76
CA SER A 227 -11.74 8.19 -5.08
C SER A 227 -12.22 6.79 -5.49
N ASN A 228 -13.53 6.55 -5.46
CA ASN A 228 -14.06 5.24 -5.88
C ASN A 228 -13.71 4.92 -7.35
N GLU A 229 -13.52 5.94 -8.19
CA GLU A 229 -13.15 5.79 -9.61
C GLU A 229 -11.71 5.29 -9.76
N ASP A 230 -10.79 5.78 -8.91
CA ASP A 230 -9.42 5.27 -8.82
C ASP A 230 -9.40 3.81 -8.32
N ALA A 231 -10.41 3.42 -7.53
CA ALA A 231 -10.57 2.07 -6.99
C ALA A 231 -11.29 1.09 -7.94
N LEU A 232 -12.08 1.55 -8.92
CA LEU A 232 -12.82 0.68 -9.85
C LEU A 232 -11.89 -0.09 -10.79
N GLY A 233 -10.72 0.45 -11.11
CA GLY A 233 -9.65 -0.30 -11.78
C GLY A 233 -9.04 -1.41 -10.91
N ALA A 234 -9.21 -1.32 -9.59
CA ALA A 234 -8.80 -2.33 -8.63
C ALA A 234 -9.89 -3.37 -8.37
N SER A 235 -11.19 -3.05 -8.28
CA SER A 235 -12.23 -4.04 -7.91
C SER A 235 -12.34 -5.21 -8.91
N VAL A 236 -12.53 -4.92 -10.21
CA VAL A 236 -12.75 -5.98 -11.22
C VAL A 236 -11.48 -6.79 -11.50
N SER A 237 -10.29 -6.16 -11.41
CA SER A 237 -9.02 -6.86 -11.61
C SER A 237 -8.56 -7.60 -10.36
N SER A 238 -8.86 -7.13 -9.15
CA SER A 238 -8.34 -7.67 -7.88
C SER A 238 -9.15 -8.79 -7.25
N GLU A 239 -10.46 -8.87 -7.52
CA GLU A 239 -11.32 -9.94 -7.00
C GLU A 239 -10.93 -11.30 -7.62
N LEU A 240 -10.41 -11.30 -8.84
CA LEU A 240 -9.86 -12.52 -9.48
C LEU A 240 -8.32 -12.53 -9.55
N CYS A 241 -7.61 -11.45 -9.18
CA CYS A 241 -6.14 -11.42 -9.06
C CYS A 241 -5.48 -11.85 -7.72
N PRO A 242 -6.12 -12.53 -6.74
CA PRO A 242 -5.34 -13.30 -5.78
C PRO A 242 -4.57 -14.43 -6.48
N MET A 243 -5.08 -14.89 -7.63
CA MET A 243 -4.58 -16.02 -8.43
C MET A 243 -3.18 -15.83 -9.02
N ALA A 244 -2.74 -14.59 -9.25
CA ALA A 244 -1.41 -14.31 -9.79
C ALA A 244 -0.33 -14.19 -8.70
N ARG A 245 -0.69 -14.29 -7.41
CA ARG A 245 0.14 -13.72 -6.32
C ARG A 245 0.70 -14.70 -5.31
N GLU A 246 0.18 -15.91 -5.16
CA GLU A 246 0.78 -16.87 -4.22
C GLU A 246 2.08 -17.51 -4.72
N THR A 247 2.46 -17.32 -5.99
CA THR A 247 3.65 -17.95 -6.56
C THR A 247 4.71 -16.96 -7.04
N GLY A 248 4.71 -15.73 -6.50
CA GLY A 248 5.66 -14.65 -6.83
C GLY A 248 7.12 -14.89 -6.40
N ARG A 249 7.56 -16.14 -6.24
CA ARG A 249 8.97 -16.52 -6.24
C ARG A 249 9.18 -17.55 -7.34
N CYS A 250 9.91 -17.15 -8.38
CA CYS A 250 10.35 -17.92 -9.55
C CYS A 250 9.49 -17.74 -10.82
N GLY A 251 10.19 -17.59 -11.95
CA GLY A 251 9.64 -17.14 -13.23
C GLY A 251 8.70 -18.15 -13.89
N MET A 252 7.87 -17.61 -14.80
CA MET A 252 6.90 -18.31 -15.65
C MET A 252 5.78 -19.06 -14.90
N HIS A 253 4.66 -18.38 -14.67
CA HIS A 253 3.42 -19.04 -14.25
C HIS A 253 2.34 -18.92 -15.33
N MET A 254 1.78 -20.08 -15.71
CA MET A 254 0.70 -20.29 -16.69
C MET A 254 -0.37 -19.21 -16.62
N LEU A 255 -0.86 -18.86 -15.43
CA LEU A 255 -2.07 -18.06 -15.25
C LEU A 255 -1.86 -16.53 -15.17
N ALA A 256 -0.65 -16.03 -15.45
CA ALA A 256 -0.37 -14.59 -15.39
C ALA A 256 -1.21 -13.77 -16.39
N TRP A 257 -1.71 -14.41 -17.46
CA TRP A 257 -2.57 -13.75 -18.43
C TRP A 257 -3.97 -13.45 -17.90
N LEU A 258 -4.44 -14.11 -16.83
CA LEU A 258 -5.75 -13.83 -16.21
C LEU A 258 -5.88 -12.38 -15.71
N VAL A 259 -4.75 -11.72 -15.45
CA VAL A 259 -4.69 -10.29 -15.11
C VAL A 259 -5.22 -9.41 -16.25
N LYS A 260 -5.18 -9.90 -17.49
CA LYS A 260 -5.63 -9.18 -18.69
C LYS A 260 -7.07 -9.50 -19.09
N VAL A 261 -7.73 -10.42 -18.37
CA VAL A 261 -9.12 -10.78 -18.63
C VAL A 261 -10.02 -9.65 -18.12
N VAL A 262 -10.95 -9.23 -18.96
CA VAL A 262 -11.99 -8.27 -18.59
C VAL A 262 -13.13 -9.05 -17.98
N TRP A 263 -13.15 -9.14 -16.65
CA TRP A 263 -14.20 -9.84 -15.92
C TRP A 263 -15.51 -9.05 -15.97
N SER A 264 -16.63 -9.76 -16.15
CA SER A 264 -17.95 -9.15 -16.11
C SER A 264 -18.29 -8.69 -14.70
N LYS A 265 -19.22 -7.74 -14.59
CA LYS A 265 -19.72 -7.27 -13.30
C LYS A 265 -20.36 -8.41 -12.50
N ASP A 266 -21.10 -9.27 -13.17
CA ASP A 266 -21.79 -10.41 -12.55
C ASP A 266 -20.78 -11.40 -11.92
N THR A 267 -19.61 -11.57 -12.53
CA THR A 267 -18.52 -12.39 -11.97
C THR A 267 -17.97 -11.81 -10.67
N GLY A 268 -17.76 -10.50 -10.62
CA GLY A 268 -17.27 -9.80 -9.43
C GLY A 268 -18.28 -9.81 -8.29
N ASP A 269 -19.56 -9.56 -8.60
CA ASP A 269 -20.66 -9.60 -7.63
C ASP A 269 -20.79 -11.01 -7.01
N LEU A 270 -20.79 -12.07 -7.84
CA LEU A 270 -20.84 -13.46 -7.37
C LEU A 270 -19.59 -13.87 -6.58
N TYR A 271 -18.40 -13.42 -7.00
CA TYR A 271 -17.17 -13.67 -6.25
C TYR A 271 -17.25 -13.05 -4.86
N THR A 272 -17.69 -11.80 -4.77
CA THR A 272 -17.81 -11.06 -3.51
C THR A 272 -18.80 -11.74 -2.58
N GLU A 273 -19.95 -12.15 -3.10
CA GLU A 273 -20.97 -12.88 -2.33
C GLU A 273 -20.43 -14.21 -1.80
N LEU A 274 -19.82 -15.03 -2.67
CA LEU A 274 -19.25 -16.33 -2.29
C LEU A 274 -18.03 -16.23 -1.38
N ALA A 275 -17.18 -15.21 -1.53
CA ALA A 275 -16.02 -15.02 -0.67
C ALA A 275 -16.43 -14.68 0.79
N ASN A 276 -17.64 -14.14 0.98
CA ASN A 276 -18.20 -13.91 2.31
C ASN A 276 -18.78 -15.18 2.94
N GLU A 277 -19.30 -16.12 2.14
CA GLU A 277 -19.98 -17.33 2.60
C GLU A 277 -19.08 -18.57 2.64
N CYS A 278 -18.11 -18.64 1.73
CA CYS A 278 -17.23 -19.77 1.49
C CYS A 278 -15.76 -19.40 1.63
N SER A 279 -14.90 -20.42 1.70
CA SER A 279 -13.46 -20.19 1.76
C SER A 279 -12.89 -19.81 0.38
N GLU A 280 -12.30 -18.61 0.28
CA GLU A 280 -11.76 -17.98 -0.93
C GLU A 280 -10.88 -18.93 -1.80
N TRP A 281 -10.10 -19.81 -1.17
CA TRP A 281 -9.25 -20.77 -1.87
C TRP A 281 -10.04 -21.76 -2.75
N MET A 282 -11.31 -22.05 -2.44
CA MET A 282 -12.14 -22.90 -3.28
C MET A 282 -12.53 -22.22 -4.60
N LEU A 283 -12.86 -20.93 -4.53
CA LEU A 283 -13.18 -20.13 -5.72
C LEU A 283 -11.95 -20.02 -6.63
N ILE A 284 -10.78 -19.78 -6.03
CA ILE A 284 -9.50 -19.78 -6.75
C ILE A 284 -9.24 -21.14 -7.42
N ARG A 285 -9.53 -22.25 -6.74
CA ARG A 285 -9.37 -23.60 -7.31
C ARG A 285 -10.28 -23.82 -8.52
N ASP A 286 -11.51 -23.30 -8.47
CA ASP A 286 -12.45 -23.42 -9.57
C ASP A 286 -11.96 -22.63 -10.78
N VAL A 287 -11.51 -21.39 -10.60
CA VAL A 287 -10.98 -20.58 -11.71
C VAL A 287 -9.73 -21.20 -12.33
N LYS A 288 -8.83 -21.78 -11.52
CA LYS A 288 -7.65 -22.51 -12.02
C LYS A 288 -8.04 -23.65 -12.95
N LYS A 289 -9.00 -24.48 -12.52
CA LYS A 289 -9.51 -25.59 -13.34
C LYS A 289 -10.16 -25.12 -14.64
N ILE A 290 -10.87 -24.00 -14.60
CA ILE A 290 -11.47 -23.43 -15.81
C ILE A 290 -10.38 -22.92 -16.77
N ALA A 291 -9.33 -22.28 -16.24
CA ALA A 291 -8.23 -21.77 -17.04
C ALA A 291 -7.42 -22.89 -17.73
N GLU A 292 -7.32 -24.08 -17.15
CA GLU A 292 -6.71 -25.26 -17.79
C GLU A 292 -7.39 -25.60 -19.14
N VAL A 293 -8.72 -25.42 -19.23
CA VAL A 293 -9.47 -25.59 -20.48
C VAL A 293 -9.16 -24.47 -21.48
N HIS A 294 -8.96 -23.24 -21.00
CA HIS A 294 -8.55 -22.15 -21.88
C HIS A 294 -7.14 -22.37 -22.46
N GLU A 295 -6.21 -22.99 -21.70
CA GLU A 295 -4.82 -23.17 -22.13
C GLU A 295 -4.59 -24.41 -23.00
N GLY A 296 -5.34 -25.49 -22.82
CA GLY A 296 -5.14 -26.67 -23.68
C GLY A 296 -6.07 -27.84 -23.42
N GLU A 297 -6.71 -27.92 -22.26
CA GLU A 297 -7.61 -29.03 -21.98
C GLU A 297 -8.92 -28.91 -22.77
N VAL A 298 -9.47 -30.06 -23.16
CA VAL A 298 -10.70 -30.11 -23.98
C VAL A 298 -11.94 -29.90 -23.10
N ARG A 299 -11.90 -30.40 -21.86
CA ARG A 299 -13.07 -30.45 -20.98
C ARG A 299 -12.66 -30.69 -19.52
N VAL A 300 -13.25 -29.94 -18.59
CA VAL A 300 -13.08 -30.14 -17.14
C VAL A 300 -14.43 -30.28 -16.45
N VAL A 301 -14.50 -31.15 -15.44
CA VAL A 301 -15.64 -31.29 -14.54
C VAL A 301 -15.31 -30.59 -13.22
N LEU A 302 -16.12 -29.59 -12.87
CA LEU A 302 -15.90 -28.80 -11.66
C LEU A 302 -16.50 -29.50 -10.43
N PRO A 303 -15.96 -29.25 -9.23
CA PRO A 303 -16.51 -29.81 -8.00
C PRO A 303 -17.97 -29.41 -7.80
N LEU A 304 -18.72 -30.28 -7.11
CA LEU A 304 -20.08 -29.98 -6.66
C LEU A 304 -20.11 -28.65 -5.89
N GLY A 305 -21.10 -27.82 -6.22
CA GLY A 305 -21.34 -26.54 -5.59
C GLY A 305 -22.83 -26.30 -5.47
N ASP A 306 -23.22 -25.39 -4.57
CA ASP A 306 -24.58 -24.88 -4.52
C ASP A 306 -24.91 -24.03 -5.76
N GLY A 307 -26.14 -23.51 -5.84
CA GLY A 307 -26.57 -22.71 -7.00
C GLY A 307 -25.69 -21.49 -7.25
N LEU A 308 -25.21 -20.85 -6.19
CA LEU A 308 -24.46 -19.61 -6.24
C LEU A 308 -23.02 -19.86 -6.73
N ARG A 309 -22.38 -20.92 -6.23
CA ARG A 309 -21.07 -21.37 -6.71
C ARG A 309 -21.11 -21.83 -8.17
N ARG A 310 -22.16 -22.54 -8.59
CA ARG A 310 -22.31 -22.94 -10.01
C ARG A 310 -22.50 -21.75 -10.93
N ALA A 311 -23.28 -20.74 -10.51
CA ALA A 311 -23.43 -19.50 -11.26
C ALA A 311 -22.07 -18.80 -11.44
N PHE A 312 -21.26 -18.72 -10.38
CA PHE A 312 -19.91 -18.18 -10.46
C PHE A 312 -19.02 -18.96 -11.45
N GLN A 313 -19.01 -20.29 -11.37
CA GLN A 313 -18.24 -21.14 -12.29
C GLN A 313 -18.65 -20.92 -13.76
N CYS A 314 -19.95 -20.82 -14.04
CA CYS A 314 -20.47 -20.54 -15.37
C CYS A 314 -20.05 -19.16 -15.88
N GLN A 315 -20.08 -18.14 -15.02
CA GLN A 315 -19.74 -16.78 -15.42
C GLN A 315 -18.23 -16.63 -15.68
N VAL A 316 -17.38 -17.22 -14.82
CA VAL A 316 -15.93 -17.27 -15.05
C VAL A 316 -15.60 -17.92 -16.39
N ALA A 317 -16.22 -19.05 -16.71
CA ALA A 317 -16.03 -19.72 -18.00
C ALA A 317 -16.48 -18.84 -19.18
N THR A 318 -17.60 -18.12 -19.02
CA THR A 318 -18.14 -17.19 -20.04
C THR A 318 -17.17 -16.05 -20.31
N ASP A 319 -16.61 -15.44 -19.27
CA ASP A 319 -15.64 -14.34 -19.39
C ASP A 319 -14.33 -14.80 -20.07
N LEU A 320 -14.00 -16.09 -19.94
CA LEU A 320 -12.86 -16.73 -20.62
C LEU A 320 -13.19 -17.24 -22.03
N GLY A 321 -14.41 -17.00 -22.52
CA GLY A 321 -14.87 -17.41 -23.85
C GLY A 321 -15.12 -18.92 -23.99
N LEU A 322 -15.35 -19.62 -22.88
CA LEU A 322 -15.59 -21.06 -22.83
C LEU A 322 -17.09 -21.39 -22.75
N LYS A 323 -17.45 -22.62 -23.10
CA LYS A 323 -18.83 -23.14 -23.00
C LYS A 323 -19.02 -23.93 -21.72
N THR A 324 -20.20 -23.78 -21.11
CA THR A 324 -20.59 -24.52 -19.91
C THR A 324 -21.80 -25.43 -20.17
N ILE A 325 -21.84 -26.57 -19.47
CA ILE A 325 -22.97 -27.48 -19.42
C ILE A 325 -23.21 -27.83 -17.94
N GLU A 326 -24.41 -27.58 -17.44
CA GLU A 326 -24.82 -28.11 -16.13
C GLU A 326 -25.31 -29.55 -16.29
N SER A 327 -24.81 -30.46 -15.45
CA SER A 327 -25.19 -31.87 -15.47
C SER A 327 -25.46 -32.39 -14.05
N GLY A 328 -26.36 -33.36 -13.93
CA GLY A 328 -26.81 -33.94 -12.66
C GLY A 328 -28.20 -33.45 -12.20
N GLU A 329 -28.74 -34.09 -11.17
CA GLU A 329 -30.04 -33.76 -10.57
C GLU A 329 -29.87 -33.35 -9.10
N GLY A 330 -30.70 -32.39 -8.64
CA GLY A 330 -30.72 -31.95 -7.24
C GLY A 330 -29.36 -31.49 -6.70
N GLY A 331 -28.90 -32.13 -5.63
CA GLY A 331 -27.63 -31.83 -4.95
C GLY A 331 -26.38 -32.30 -5.70
N ASP A 332 -26.53 -33.16 -6.71
CA ASP A 332 -25.42 -33.70 -7.51
C ASP A 332 -25.14 -32.87 -8.77
N ARG A 333 -25.78 -31.71 -8.89
CA ARG A 333 -25.57 -30.77 -9.99
C ARG A 333 -24.15 -30.19 -9.95
N HIS A 334 -23.47 -30.26 -11.09
CA HIS A 334 -22.13 -29.72 -11.30
C HIS A 334 -22.00 -29.04 -12.67
N VAL A 335 -20.98 -28.19 -12.80
CA VAL A 335 -20.65 -27.49 -14.04
C VAL A 335 -19.55 -28.23 -14.77
N ILE A 336 -19.75 -28.45 -16.07
CA ILE A 336 -18.77 -28.97 -17.00
C ILE A 336 -18.37 -27.81 -17.90
N VAL A 337 -17.07 -27.55 -18.03
CA VAL A 337 -16.54 -26.50 -18.91
C VAL A 337 -15.77 -27.13 -20.06
N GLN A 338 -15.95 -26.62 -21.27
CA GLN A 338 -15.29 -27.11 -22.49
C GLN A 338 -15.06 -25.96 -23.47
N ARG A 339 -14.12 -26.14 -24.41
CA ARG A 339 -13.86 -25.17 -25.49
C ARG A 339 -15.00 -25.06 -26.50
#